data_AF-A0A979EPN2-F1
#
_entry.id   AF-A0A979EPN2-F1
#
_cell.length_a   1.000
_cell.length_b   1.000
_cell.length_c   1.000
_cell.angle_alpha   90.00
_cell.angle_beta   90.00
_cell.angle_gamma   90.00
#
_symmetry.space_group_name_H-M   'P 1'
#
loop_
_entity.id
_entity.type
_entity.pdbx_description
1 polymer ?
#
loop_
_entity_poly.entity_id
_entity_poly.type
_entity_poly.pdbx_seq_one_letter_code
_entity_poly.pdbx_strand_id
1 'polypeptide(L)'
;MDLNAILMQIENGSDEEIERRLQEYNAENCKTFAFDCKQEDARILCQGILAVLAQPVRPQCQSTCLETMRILSRDKRVLGPVATHDGIVTLARLACVPLPDVDVEPLKKTESAAEERVVVEALKCLCNVVFNSVAAQQVGADVQLAQGLCARLRLASSAHHDMELFSLRLLFLLSALRPDVRRGLRQESDAVELLTGVLERALDVRWAGPYEVTCPDSQAPPISLERNERAMESLKALFNITMADSSDQHNDHQLRRIAAIMRHILMLRVQTEEKTEEAHSHAINLLSNLPVSCLDVLIHVPVQGGLEEYDGKNMDALQVLLDFMEKRIDKGSNYKEGLTPVLSLMTEGSRYHREIRRYLKAKVLPPLKDVKERPEVGSTVRNKLVRLMTHIDMGVKQGAAEFLFVLCKESVDNLLKYTGYGNAAGLLVARGLLAGGRGDTEYSPDEDSDTEEYKSAKPFINPITGHIEEPMPNPIEDMTEEQKEYEAQKLANMIGELSRQQLIRPMGVRKDGTLAPLEEAVHMCNVPDSSDSDTD
;
A
#
# COMPACT_ATOMS: atom_id res chain seq x y z
N MET A 1 -8.11 -30.84 30.48
CA MET A 1 -8.53 -30.74 31.90
C MET A 1 -10.02 -30.46 32.12
N ASP A 2 -10.52 -30.69 33.34
CA ASP A 2 -11.84 -30.24 33.81
C ASP A 2 -11.79 -28.74 34.16
N LEU A 3 -12.56 -27.92 33.43
CA LEU A 3 -12.54 -26.46 33.62
C LEU A 3 -13.11 -26.06 34.98
N ASN A 4 -14.02 -26.87 35.55
CA ASN A 4 -14.63 -26.59 36.85
C ASN A 4 -13.60 -26.66 37.99
N ALA A 5 -12.65 -27.60 37.91
CA ALA A 5 -11.55 -27.69 38.87
C ALA A 5 -10.62 -26.47 38.80
N ILE A 6 -10.40 -25.93 37.60
CA ILE A 6 -9.61 -24.70 37.40
C ILE A 6 -10.34 -23.49 37.98
N LEU A 7 -11.64 -23.35 37.71
CA LEU A 7 -12.47 -22.25 38.22
C LEU A 7 -12.52 -22.23 39.75
N MET A 8 -12.73 -23.38 40.40
CA MET A 8 -12.73 -23.49 41.86
C MET A 8 -11.42 -23.04 42.50
N GLN A 9 -10.28 -23.28 41.83
CA GLN A 9 -8.96 -22.87 42.31
C GLN A 9 -8.64 -21.41 42.00
N ILE A 10 -9.21 -20.82 40.95
CA ILE A 10 -9.13 -19.38 40.68
C ILE A 10 -9.91 -18.58 41.73
N GLU A 11 -11.04 -19.10 42.19
CA GLU A 11 -11.89 -18.42 43.18
C GLU A 11 -11.35 -18.51 44.61
N ASN A 12 -10.65 -19.60 44.97
CA ASN A 12 -10.29 -19.89 46.36
C ASN A 12 -8.81 -20.26 46.60
N GLY A 13 -8.00 -20.36 45.54
CA GLY A 13 -6.62 -20.83 45.63
C GLY A 13 -5.61 -19.73 45.96
N SER A 14 -4.45 -20.14 46.48
CA SER A 14 -3.29 -19.25 46.62
C SER A 14 -2.65 -18.93 45.26
N ASP A 15 -1.88 -17.84 45.17
CA ASP A 15 -1.14 -17.46 43.96
C ASP A 15 -0.35 -18.62 43.32
N GLU A 16 0.24 -19.50 44.14
CA GLU A 16 1.03 -20.66 43.68
C GLU A 16 0.16 -21.76 43.07
N GLU A 17 -1.02 -21.98 43.65
CA GLU A 17 -1.96 -23.00 43.17
C GLU A 17 -2.62 -22.57 41.87
N ILE A 18 -2.99 -21.28 41.77
CA ILE A 18 -3.51 -20.67 40.55
C ILE A 18 -2.46 -20.77 39.45
N GLU A 19 -1.22 -20.35 39.72
CA GLU A 19 -0.11 -20.38 38.76
C GLU A 19 0.12 -21.79 38.21
N ARG A 20 0.28 -22.80 39.08
CA ARG A 20 0.54 -24.18 38.65
C ARG A 20 -0.55 -24.71 37.72
N ARG A 21 -1.82 -24.42 38.02
CA ARG A 21 -2.96 -24.92 37.23
C ARG A 21 -3.10 -24.21 35.90
N LEU A 22 -2.88 -22.90 35.88
CA LEU A 22 -2.90 -22.15 34.64
C LEU A 22 -1.71 -22.52 33.74
N GLN A 23 -0.54 -22.88 34.30
CA GLN A 23 0.58 -23.42 33.52
C GLN A 23 0.22 -24.74 32.81
N GLU A 24 -0.43 -25.67 33.53
CA GLU A 24 -0.95 -26.90 32.92
C GLU A 24 -1.93 -26.57 31.77
N TYR A 25 -2.81 -25.59 31.98
CA TYR A 25 -3.83 -25.21 30.99
C TYR A 25 -3.20 -24.57 29.75
N ASN A 26 -2.22 -23.69 29.97
CA ASN A 26 -1.48 -23.00 28.91
C ASN A 26 -0.69 -24.01 28.07
N ALA A 27 -0.06 -25.02 28.69
CA ALA A 27 0.64 -26.07 27.97
C ALA A 27 -0.30 -26.87 27.04
N GLU A 28 -1.49 -27.24 27.53
CA GLU A 28 -2.50 -27.95 26.74
C GLU A 28 -3.05 -27.09 25.58
N ASN A 29 -3.26 -25.79 25.80
CA ASN A 29 -4.03 -24.93 24.88
C ASN A 29 -3.18 -23.91 24.11
N CYS A 30 -1.85 -23.95 24.22
CA CYS A 30 -0.96 -22.95 23.61
C CYS A 30 -1.12 -22.80 22.08
N LYS A 31 -1.58 -23.85 21.39
CA LYS A 31 -1.84 -23.90 19.93
C LYS A 31 -3.33 -23.85 19.57
N THR A 32 -4.22 -23.64 20.53
CA THR A 32 -5.66 -23.55 20.30
C THR A 32 -6.02 -22.16 19.75
N PHE A 33 -6.88 -22.13 18.74
CA PHE A 33 -7.36 -20.90 18.09
C PHE A 33 -8.88 -20.73 18.12
N ALA A 34 -9.65 -21.80 18.37
CA ALA A 34 -11.09 -21.77 18.51
C ALA A 34 -11.56 -22.79 19.56
N PHE A 35 -12.55 -22.41 20.37
CA PHE A 35 -13.15 -23.26 21.40
C PHE A 35 -14.57 -23.67 21.00
N ASP A 36 -14.71 -24.83 20.35
CA ASP A 36 -15.97 -25.18 19.68
C ASP A 36 -17.08 -25.72 20.60
N CYS A 37 -16.75 -26.24 21.79
CA CYS A 37 -17.73 -26.93 22.65
C CYS A 37 -17.78 -26.45 24.12
N LYS A 38 -17.00 -25.42 24.51
CA LYS A 38 -16.87 -24.95 25.90
C LYS A 38 -16.84 -23.42 26.02
N GLN A 39 -17.66 -22.73 25.23
CA GLN A 39 -17.63 -21.26 25.14
C GLN A 39 -18.04 -20.59 26.44
N GLU A 40 -19.03 -21.14 27.15
CA GLU A 40 -19.50 -20.56 28.41
C GLU A 40 -18.47 -20.73 29.52
N ASP A 41 -17.93 -21.94 29.70
CA ASP A 41 -16.85 -22.20 30.66
C ASP A 41 -15.62 -21.33 30.39
N ALA A 42 -15.27 -21.11 29.11
CA ALA A 42 -14.17 -20.23 28.73
C ALA A 42 -14.44 -18.76 29.05
N ARG A 43 -15.70 -18.29 28.96
CA ARG A 43 -16.09 -16.93 29.38
C ARG A 43 -16.01 -16.77 30.89
N ILE A 44 -16.48 -17.76 31.65
CA ILE A 44 -16.39 -17.78 33.10
C ILE A 44 -14.90 -17.76 33.51
N LEU A 45 -14.06 -18.53 32.82
CA LEU A 45 -12.62 -18.53 33.04
C LEU A 45 -12.00 -17.15 32.75
N CYS A 46 -12.36 -16.49 31.64
CA CYS A 46 -11.94 -15.11 31.37
C CYS A 46 -12.33 -14.16 32.50
N GLN A 47 -13.57 -14.25 32.98
CA GLN A 47 -14.06 -13.40 34.07
C GLN A 47 -13.30 -13.65 35.39
N GLY A 48 -13.08 -14.91 35.75
CA GLY A 48 -12.31 -15.29 36.94
C GLY A 48 -10.86 -14.80 36.88
N ILE A 49 -10.20 -14.98 35.73
CA ILE A 49 -8.83 -14.47 35.53
C ILE A 49 -8.79 -12.94 35.65
N LEU A 50 -9.78 -12.23 35.07
CA LEU A 50 -9.83 -10.77 35.17
C LEU A 50 -10.02 -10.30 36.62
N ALA A 51 -10.82 -11.01 37.41
CA ALA A 51 -11.00 -10.72 38.84
C ALA A 51 -9.70 -10.91 39.64
N VAL A 52 -8.92 -11.96 39.34
CA VAL A 52 -7.59 -12.18 39.93
C VAL A 52 -6.63 -11.06 39.51
N LEU A 53 -6.61 -10.68 38.24
CA LEU A 53 -5.74 -9.60 37.72
C LEU A 53 -6.08 -8.21 38.27
N ALA A 54 -7.30 -7.99 38.74
CA ALA A 54 -7.70 -6.75 39.40
C ALA A 54 -7.17 -6.63 40.85
N GLN A 55 -6.67 -7.72 41.44
CA GLN A 55 -6.12 -7.78 42.79
C GLN A 55 -4.57 -7.68 42.80
N PRO A 56 -3.95 -7.32 43.93
CA PRO A 56 -2.49 -7.33 44.06
C PRO A 56 -1.98 -8.77 44.16
N VAL A 57 -1.54 -9.31 43.02
CA VAL A 57 -1.06 -10.69 42.86
C VAL A 57 0.44 -10.69 42.50
N ARG A 58 1.18 -11.74 42.85
CA ARG A 58 2.60 -11.85 42.47
C ARG A 58 2.81 -11.75 40.95
N PRO A 59 3.88 -11.08 40.46
CA PRO A 59 4.13 -10.93 39.02
C PRO A 59 4.18 -12.25 38.23
N GLN A 60 4.67 -13.34 38.83
CA GLN A 60 4.69 -14.65 38.19
C GLN A 60 3.28 -15.18 37.90
N CYS A 61 2.39 -15.10 38.88
CA CYS A 61 1.00 -15.49 38.73
C CYS A 61 0.27 -14.55 37.75
N GLN A 62 0.50 -13.23 37.83
CA GLN A 62 -0.03 -12.27 36.83
C GLN A 62 0.39 -12.63 35.40
N SER A 63 1.67 -12.95 35.17
CA SER A 63 2.16 -13.31 33.84
C SER A 63 1.51 -14.59 33.30
N THR A 64 1.22 -15.56 34.17
CA THR A 64 0.58 -16.82 33.80
C THR A 64 -0.91 -16.62 33.51
N CYS A 65 -1.59 -15.82 34.34
CA CYS A 65 -2.96 -15.35 34.11
C CYS A 65 -3.11 -14.64 32.76
N LEU A 66 -2.19 -13.72 32.45
CA LEU A 66 -2.18 -13.00 31.17
C LEU A 66 -1.86 -13.93 30.00
N GLU A 67 -0.99 -14.91 30.15
CA GLU A 67 -0.76 -15.91 29.10
C GLU A 67 -2.03 -16.72 28.81
N THR A 68 -2.77 -17.13 29.84
CA THR A 68 -4.08 -17.78 29.68
C THR A 68 -5.07 -16.86 28.98
N MET A 69 -5.16 -15.60 29.41
CA MET A 69 -6.01 -14.57 28.78
C MET A 69 -5.63 -14.36 27.30
N ARG A 70 -4.34 -14.37 26.96
CA ARG A 70 -3.84 -14.25 25.59
C ARG A 70 -4.26 -15.43 24.72
N ILE A 71 -4.32 -16.64 25.28
CA ILE A 71 -4.81 -17.83 24.57
C ILE A 71 -6.32 -17.71 24.34
N LEU A 72 -7.08 -17.37 25.38
CA LEU A 72 -8.54 -17.22 25.31
C LEU A 72 -8.96 -16.10 24.34
N SER A 73 -8.21 -15.00 24.30
CA SER A 73 -8.48 -13.84 23.44
C SER A 73 -8.33 -14.09 21.94
N ARG A 74 -7.86 -15.26 21.53
CA ARG A 74 -7.84 -15.68 20.12
C ARG A 74 -9.24 -16.00 19.59
N ASP A 75 -10.17 -16.40 20.46
CA ASP A 75 -11.55 -16.69 20.10
C ASP A 75 -12.46 -15.50 20.43
N LYS A 76 -12.93 -14.81 19.38
CA LYS A 76 -13.83 -13.65 19.49
C LYS A 76 -15.12 -13.92 20.28
N ARG A 77 -15.56 -15.19 20.39
CA ARG A 77 -16.79 -15.56 21.10
C ARG A 77 -16.65 -15.49 22.62
N VAL A 78 -15.42 -15.49 23.13
CA VAL A 78 -15.10 -15.58 24.57
C VAL A 78 -14.82 -14.20 25.17
N LEU A 79 -14.62 -13.17 24.35
CA LEU A 79 -14.09 -11.86 24.77
C LEU A 79 -15.08 -10.94 25.52
N GLY A 80 -16.36 -11.31 25.62
CA GLY A 80 -17.39 -10.47 26.26
C GLY A 80 -17.00 -9.90 27.64
N PRO A 81 -16.51 -10.73 28.59
CA PRO A 81 -16.12 -10.27 29.93
C PRO A 81 -14.96 -9.27 29.94
N VAL A 82 -14.05 -9.37 28.97
CA VAL A 82 -12.82 -8.55 28.89
C VAL A 82 -13.04 -7.26 28.09
N ALA A 83 -13.97 -7.28 27.14
CA ALA A 83 -14.34 -6.15 26.29
C ALA A 83 -15.24 -5.12 27.02
N THR A 84 -15.00 -4.90 28.30
CA THR A 84 -15.69 -3.95 29.18
C THR A 84 -14.74 -2.83 29.58
N HIS A 85 -15.27 -1.71 30.09
CA HIS A 85 -14.47 -0.60 30.60
C HIS A 85 -13.43 -1.09 31.63
N ASP A 86 -13.86 -1.81 32.66
CA ASP A 86 -12.97 -2.28 33.72
C ASP A 86 -11.95 -3.31 33.22
N GLY A 87 -12.34 -4.16 32.26
CA GLY A 87 -11.44 -5.11 31.63
C GLY A 87 -10.29 -4.44 30.88
N ILE A 88 -10.60 -3.46 30.03
CA ILE A 88 -9.60 -2.72 29.27
C ILE A 88 -8.71 -1.88 30.20
N VAL A 89 -9.30 -1.21 31.21
CA VAL A 89 -8.53 -0.42 32.19
C VAL A 89 -7.59 -1.30 33.01
N THR A 90 -8.02 -2.49 33.44
CA THR A 90 -7.17 -3.43 34.19
C THR A 90 -5.98 -3.88 33.34
N LEU A 91 -6.23 -4.27 32.08
CA LEU A 91 -5.16 -4.66 31.17
C LEU A 91 -4.23 -3.49 30.82
N ALA A 92 -4.76 -2.28 30.63
CA ALA A 92 -3.96 -1.09 30.37
C ALA A 92 -3.06 -0.72 31.55
N ARG A 93 -3.55 -0.86 32.79
CA ARG A 93 -2.77 -0.68 34.02
C ARG A 93 -1.62 -1.67 34.09
N LEU A 94 -1.88 -2.95 33.84
CA LEU A 94 -0.85 -4.00 33.81
C LEU A 94 0.16 -3.82 32.67
N ALA A 95 -0.29 -3.24 31.55
CA ALA A 95 0.58 -2.83 30.45
C ALA A 95 1.34 -1.52 30.71
N CYS A 96 1.15 -0.90 31.88
CA CYS A 96 1.68 0.41 32.26
C CYS A 96 1.42 1.47 31.17
N VAL A 97 0.19 1.51 30.67
CA VAL A 97 -0.29 2.55 29.75
C VAL A 97 -1.01 3.62 30.57
N PRO A 98 -0.52 4.87 30.61
CA PRO A 98 -1.16 5.94 31.36
C PRO A 98 -2.52 6.29 30.74
N LEU A 99 -3.56 6.41 31.56
CA LEU A 99 -4.91 6.79 31.14
C LEU A 99 -5.32 8.08 31.88
N PRO A 100 -6.15 8.97 31.29
CA PRO A 100 -6.49 10.27 31.87
C PRO A 100 -7.15 10.22 33.25
N ASP A 101 -8.07 9.26 33.45
CA ASP A 101 -8.92 9.15 34.66
C ASP A 101 -8.48 8.04 35.61
N VAL A 102 -7.27 7.51 35.42
CA VAL A 102 -6.72 6.44 36.25
C VAL A 102 -5.36 6.89 36.75
N ASP A 103 -5.20 6.93 38.08
CA ASP A 103 -3.89 7.06 38.73
C ASP A 103 -3.04 5.83 38.40
N VAL A 104 -2.47 5.83 37.21
CA VAL A 104 -1.42 4.89 36.84
C VAL A 104 -0.16 5.42 37.51
N GLU A 105 0.42 4.63 38.41
CA GLU A 105 1.72 4.99 38.99
C GLU A 105 2.68 5.39 37.85
N PRO A 106 3.38 6.52 37.96
CA PRO A 106 4.26 6.99 36.90
C PRO A 106 5.20 5.86 36.50
N LEU A 107 5.45 5.70 35.20
CA LEU A 107 6.30 4.65 34.61
C LEU A 107 7.58 4.50 35.45
N LYS A 108 7.56 3.62 36.46
CA LYS A 108 8.77 3.22 37.18
C LYS A 108 9.56 2.45 36.14
N LYS A 109 10.87 2.68 36.08
CA LYS A 109 11.74 1.78 35.29
C LYS A 109 11.38 0.38 35.72
N THR A 110 10.97 -0.47 34.79
CA THR A 110 10.68 -1.86 35.10
C THR A 110 11.98 -2.48 35.62
N GLU A 111 12.07 -2.71 36.93
CA GLU A 111 13.33 -3.07 37.59
C GLU A 111 13.57 -4.58 37.52
N SER A 112 12.50 -5.37 37.29
CA SER A 112 12.53 -6.83 37.26
C SER A 112 12.05 -7.42 35.93
N ALA A 113 12.74 -8.45 35.45
CA ALA A 113 12.34 -9.23 34.27
C ALA A 113 10.93 -9.85 34.39
N ALA A 114 10.46 -10.10 35.61
CA ALA A 114 9.11 -10.62 35.85
C ALA A 114 8.03 -9.56 35.56
N GLU A 115 8.29 -8.30 35.90
CA GLU A 115 7.37 -7.18 35.64
C GLU A 115 7.34 -6.85 34.13
N GLU A 116 8.49 -6.91 33.46
CA GLU A 116 8.57 -6.74 32.01
C GLU A 116 7.72 -7.79 31.28
N ARG A 117 7.79 -9.04 31.74
CA ARG A 117 6.95 -10.12 31.20
C ARG A 117 5.45 -9.84 31.39
N VAL A 118 5.04 -9.34 32.55
CA VAL A 118 3.64 -8.96 32.80
C VAL A 118 3.19 -7.89 31.80
N VAL A 119 3.99 -6.83 31.62
CA VAL A 119 3.66 -5.74 30.70
C VAL A 119 3.55 -6.22 29.26
N VAL A 120 4.50 -7.04 28.80
CA VAL A 120 4.50 -7.60 27.44
C VAL A 120 3.29 -8.51 27.21
N GLU A 121 2.95 -9.40 28.15
CA GLU A 121 1.78 -10.27 28.02
C GLU A 121 0.46 -9.48 28.08
N ALA A 122 0.39 -8.40 28.87
CA ALA A 122 -0.77 -7.50 28.89
C ALA A 122 -0.95 -6.76 27.55
N LEU A 123 0.13 -6.25 26.95
CA LEU A 123 0.08 -5.63 25.63
C LEU A 123 -0.33 -6.62 24.53
N LYS A 124 0.16 -7.87 24.58
CA LYS A 124 -0.27 -8.94 23.66
C LYS A 124 -1.77 -9.26 23.83
N CYS A 125 -2.27 -9.32 25.07
CA CYS A 125 -3.69 -9.50 25.34
C CYS A 125 -4.51 -8.36 24.73
N LEU A 126 -4.13 -7.11 24.98
CA LEU A 126 -4.80 -5.94 24.42
C LEU A 126 -4.81 -5.97 22.88
N CYS A 127 -3.71 -6.36 22.24
CA CYS A 127 -3.66 -6.52 20.78
C CYS A 127 -4.72 -7.51 20.28
N ASN A 128 -4.80 -8.70 20.90
CA ASN A 128 -5.79 -9.71 20.52
C ASN A 128 -7.23 -9.24 20.79
N VAL A 129 -7.47 -8.66 21.96
CA VAL A 129 -8.80 -8.20 22.39
C VAL A 129 -9.32 -7.10 21.46
N VAL A 130 -8.49 -6.08 21.15
CA VAL A 130 -8.84 -5.00 20.23
C VAL A 130 -9.03 -5.51 18.80
N PHE A 131 -8.18 -6.43 18.34
CA PHE A 131 -8.31 -7.01 17.00
C PHE A 131 -9.62 -7.81 16.83
N ASN A 132 -10.00 -8.59 17.84
CA ASN A 132 -11.13 -9.53 17.75
C ASN A 132 -12.48 -9.00 18.26
N SER A 133 -12.53 -7.87 18.97
CA SER A 133 -13.77 -7.34 19.56
C SER A 133 -14.02 -5.87 19.22
N VAL A 134 -15.11 -5.61 18.49
CA VAL A 134 -15.58 -4.25 18.19
C VAL A 134 -15.96 -3.48 19.45
N ALA A 135 -16.50 -4.16 20.47
CA ALA A 135 -16.81 -3.53 21.76
C ALA A 135 -15.52 -3.05 22.46
N ALA A 136 -14.45 -3.85 22.42
CA ALA A 136 -13.15 -3.44 22.97
C ALA A 136 -12.52 -2.29 22.19
N GLN A 137 -12.71 -2.22 20.87
CA GLN A 137 -12.26 -1.09 20.06
C GLN A 137 -12.95 0.22 20.48
N GLN A 138 -14.26 0.17 20.74
CA GLN A 138 -15.01 1.34 21.22
C GLN A 138 -14.55 1.75 22.62
N VAL A 139 -14.50 0.80 23.57
CA VAL A 139 -14.02 1.07 24.94
C VAL A 139 -12.59 1.62 24.92
N GLY A 140 -11.71 1.06 24.10
CA GLY A 140 -10.33 1.53 23.94
C GLY A 140 -10.24 2.98 23.44
N ALA A 141 -11.17 3.40 22.57
CA ALA A 141 -11.28 4.79 22.15
C ALA A 141 -11.82 5.68 23.28
N ASP A 142 -12.86 5.23 24.00
CA ASP A 142 -13.49 5.97 25.09
C ASP A 142 -12.51 6.27 26.23
N VAL A 143 -11.64 5.31 26.58
CA VAL A 143 -10.61 5.48 27.61
C VAL A 143 -9.33 6.15 27.11
N GLN A 144 -9.29 6.62 25.86
CA GLN A 144 -8.12 7.27 25.25
C GLN A 144 -6.85 6.40 25.27
N LEU A 145 -7.01 5.10 24.99
CA LEU A 145 -5.90 4.14 25.03
C LEU A 145 -4.76 4.51 24.06
N ALA A 146 -5.10 5.10 22.91
CA ALA A 146 -4.11 5.52 21.91
C ALA A 146 -3.21 6.66 22.42
N GLN A 147 -3.80 7.67 23.08
CA GLN A 147 -3.06 8.76 23.72
C GLN A 147 -2.15 8.25 24.82
N GLY A 148 -2.64 7.29 25.62
CA GLY A 148 -1.85 6.61 26.63
C GLY A 148 -0.63 5.89 26.03
N LEU A 149 -0.81 5.18 24.91
CA LEU A 149 0.29 4.53 24.19
C LEU A 149 1.31 5.54 23.67
N CYS A 150 0.86 6.70 23.15
CA CYS A 150 1.76 7.78 22.75
C CYS A 150 2.56 8.32 23.94
N ALA A 151 1.93 8.56 25.10
CA ALA A 151 2.64 8.99 26.31
C ALA A 151 3.67 7.95 26.78
N ARG A 152 3.34 6.66 26.69
CA ARG A 152 4.27 5.57 26.97
C ARG A 152 5.46 5.53 26.01
N LEU A 153 5.22 5.67 24.70
CA LEU A 153 6.27 5.68 23.67
C LEU A 153 7.22 6.88 23.79
N ARG A 154 6.75 8.01 24.36
CA ARG A 154 7.63 9.17 24.67
C ARG A 154 8.65 8.84 25.76
N LEU A 155 8.26 8.02 26.73
CA LEU A 155 9.09 7.63 27.89
C LEU A 155 9.90 6.36 27.64
N ALA A 156 9.58 5.62 26.58
CA ALA A 156 10.20 4.34 26.28
C ALA A 156 11.70 4.49 25.98
N SER A 157 12.50 3.63 26.61
CA SER A 157 13.91 3.43 26.27
C SER A 157 14.03 2.34 25.21
N SER A 158 14.96 2.48 24.27
CA SER A 158 15.21 1.50 23.19
C SER A 158 15.68 0.13 23.69
N ALA A 159 15.88 -0.04 25.01
CA ALA A 159 16.35 -1.26 25.67
C ALA A 159 15.29 -2.38 25.78
N HIS A 160 13.99 -2.05 25.72
CA HIS A 160 12.90 -3.02 25.90
C HIS A 160 12.16 -3.26 24.58
N HIS A 161 12.71 -4.13 23.72
CA HIS A 161 12.21 -4.39 22.36
C HIS A 161 10.73 -4.76 22.32
N ASP A 162 10.33 -5.81 23.06
CA ASP A 162 8.96 -6.33 23.03
C ASP A 162 7.93 -5.31 23.54
N MET A 163 8.29 -4.55 24.59
CA MET A 163 7.40 -3.53 25.15
C MET A 163 7.09 -2.44 24.13
N GLU A 164 8.10 -1.95 23.41
CA GLU A 164 7.94 -0.94 22.36
C GLU A 164 7.20 -1.52 21.14
N LEU A 165 7.57 -2.72 20.71
CA LEU A 165 6.96 -3.42 19.58
C LEU A 165 5.45 -3.63 19.77
N PHE A 166 5.01 -4.18 20.90
CA PHE A 166 3.60 -4.42 21.13
C PHE A 166 2.82 -3.13 21.45
N SER A 167 3.48 -2.09 21.94
CA SER A 167 2.86 -0.75 22.07
C SER A 167 2.56 -0.16 20.68
N LEU A 168 3.53 -0.23 19.75
CA LEU A 168 3.36 0.21 18.36
C LEU A 168 2.31 -0.62 17.63
N ARG A 169 2.32 -1.94 17.82
CA ARG A 169 1.32 -2.84 17.22
C ARG A 169 -0.10 -2.54 17.70
N LEU A 170 -0.28 -2.27 18.99
CA LEU A 170 -1.59 -1.88 19.52
C LEU A 170 -2.05 -0.53 18.97
N LEU A 171 -1.14 0.44 18.85
CA LEU A 171 -1.42 1.75 18.25
C LEU A 171 -1.79 1.61 16.75
N PHE A 172 -1.09 0.74 16.01
CA PHE A 172 -1.45 0.38 14.64
C PHE A 172 -2.86 -0.21 14.57
N LEU A 173 -3.20 -1.17 15.43
CA LEU A 173 -4.53 -1.79 15.44
C LEU A 173 -5.64 -0.77 15.72
N LEU A 174 -5.46 0.06 16.75
CA LEU A 174 -6.44 1.10 17.09
C LEU A 174 -6.62 2.09 15.94
N SER A 175 -5.52 2.61 15.36
CA SER A 175 -5.59 3.54 14.23
C SER A 175 -6.11 2.92 12.92
N ALA A 176 -5.94 1.62 12.72
CA ALA A 176 -6.48 0.90 11.57
C ALA A 176 -8.00 0.70 11.71
N LEU A 177 -8.44 0.23 12.88
CA LEU A 177 -9.81 -0.23 13.13
C LEU A 177 -10.77 0.91 13.49
N ARG A 178 -10.28 2.05 13.97
CA ARG A 178 -11.08 3.18 14.47
C ARG A 178 -10.76 4.50 13.77
N PRO A 179 -11.63 4.98 12.85
CA PRO A 179 -11.43 6.24 12.13
C PRO A 179 -11.41 7.49 13.03
N ASP A 180 -12.15 7.49 14.12
CA ASP A 180 -12.14 8.53 15.17
C ASP A 180 -10.79 8.60 15.88
N VAL A 181 -10.24 7.45 16.32
CA VAL A 181 -8.90 7.39 16.91
C VAL A 181 -7.84 7.87 15.92
N ARG A 182 -7.91 7.41 14.67
CA ARG A 182 -7.01 7.85 13.60
C ARG A 182 -7.05 9.37 13.38
N ARG A 183 -8.25 9.97 13.35
CA ARG A 183 -8.40 11.43 13.21
C ARG A 183 -7.87 12.17 14.44
N GLY A 184 -8.13 11.68 15.64
CA GLY A 184 -7.58 12.25 16.88
C GLY A 184 -6.05 12.27 16.87
N LEU A 185 -5.42 11.13 16.57
CA LEU A 185 -3.96 11.03 16.46
C LEU A 185 -3.38 11.95 15.37
N ARG A 186 -4.11 12.20 14.27
CA ARG A 186 -3.62 13.10 13.21
C ARG A 186 -3.72 14.58 13.61
N GLN A 187 -4.77 14.96 14.34
CA GLN A 187 -4.97 16.33 14.82
C GLN A 187 -4.01 16.69 15.96
N GLU A 188 -3.60 15.70 16.74
CA GLU A 188 -2.51 15.84 17.71
C GLU A 188 -1.17 15.95 16.96
N SER A 189 -0.64 17.18 16.82
CA SER A 189 0.65 17.46 16.15
C SER A 189 1.79 16.54 16.63
N ASP A 190 1.74 16.18 17.90
CA ASP A 190 2.79 15.42 18.57
C ASP A 190 2.85 13.95 18.16
N ALA A 191 1.77 13.33 17.65
CA ALA A 191 1.74 11.89 17.41
C ALA A 191 2.56 11.50 16.17
N VAL A 192 2.44 12.30 15.08
CA VAL A 192 3.25 12.11 13.86
C VAL A 192 4.73 12.35 14.17
N GLU A 193 5.04 13.41 14.92
CA GLU A 193 6.41 13.72 15.33
C GLU A 193 7.00 12.63 16.25
N LEU A 194 6.20 12.14 17.21
CA LEU A 194 6.58 11.04 18.09
C LEU A 194 6.93 9.78 17.30
N LEU A 195 6.05 9.34 16.40
CA LEU A 195 6.28 8.13 15.61
C LEU A 195 7.45 8.29 14.63
N THR A 196 7.63 9.50 14.09
CA THR A 196 8.82 9.84 13.30
C THR A 196 10.08 9.71 14.15
N GLY A 197 10.08 10.21 15.39
CA GLY A 197 11.19 10.07 16.32
C GLY A 197 11.44 8.62 16.78
N VAL A 198 10.40 7.80 16.92
CA VAL A 198 10.55 6.36 17.17
C VAL A 198 11.25 5.69 15.99
N LEU A 199 10.85 6.02 14.75
CA LEU A 199 11.44 5.48 13.54
C LEU A 199 12.92 5.91 13.40
N GLU A 200 13.25 7.17 13.69
CA GLU A 200 14.63 7.66 13.72
C GLU A 200 15.50 6.86 14.69
N ARG A 201 15.00 6.60 15.91
CA ARG A 201 15.72 5.80 16.92
C ARG A 201 15.87 4.35 16.51
N ALA A 202 14.82 3.74 15.95
CA ALA A 202 14.85 2.33 15.53
C ALA A 202 15.88 2.11 14.41
N LEU A 203 16.03 3.09 13.52
CA LEU A 203 16.93 3.04 12.36
C LEU A 203 18.32 3.65 12.61
N ASP A 204 18.58 4.25 13.79
CA ASP A 204 19.81 5.03 14.09
C ASP A 204 20.08 6.12 13.03
N VAL A 205 19.03 6.87 12.67
CA VAL A 205 19.09 7.90 11.63
C VAL A 205 20.06 9.02 12.01
N ARG A 206 20.98 9.34 11.10
CA ARG A 206 21.86 10.49 11.21
C ARG A 206 21.54 11.48 10.10
N TRP A 207 21.27 12.73 10.49
CA TRP A 207 20.91 13.79 9.56
C TRP A 207 22.17 14.50 9.06
N ALA A 208 22.34 14.57 7.74
CA ALA A 208 23.34 15.39 7.05
C ALA A 208 22.82 16.81 6.79
N GLY A 209 21.50 16.96 6.64
CA GLY A 209 20.80 18.22 6.41
C GLY A 209 19.34 18.15 6.87
N PRO A 210 18.54 19.21 6.65
CA PRO A 210 17.17 19.30 7.19
C PRO A 210 16.22 18.21 6.68
N TYR A 211 16.41 17.74 5.45
CA TYR A 211 15.64 16.65 4.84
C TYR A 211 16.56 15.59 4.22
N GLU A 212 17.78 15.47 4.75
CA GLU A 212 18.79 14.62 4.16
C GLU A 212 19.40 13.71 5.22
N VAL A 213 19.07 12.42 5.14
CA VAL A 213 19.63 11.38 6.01
C VAL A 213 20.90 10.84 5.37
N THR A 214 21.96 10.66 6.15
CA THR A 214 23.22 10.07 5.69
C THR A 214 22.98 8.69 5.08
N CYS A 215 23.52 8.45 3.89
CA CYS A 215 23.49 7.15 3.25
C CYS A 215 24.11 6.09 4.18
N PRO A 216 23.50 4.89 4.27
CA PRO A 216 24.13 3.77 4.95
C PRO A 216 25.50 3.50 4.33
N ASP A 217 26.51 3.20 5.15
CA ASP A 217 27.79 2.72 4.62
C ASP A 217 27.54 1.41 3.87
N SER A 218 28.02 1.31 2.62
CA SER A 218 27.88 0.11 1.79
C SER A 218 28.50 -1.14 2.44
N GLN A 219 29.39 -0.97 3.42
CA GLN A 219 30.00 -2.05 4.21
C GLN A 219 29.37 -2.20 5.61
N ALA A 220 28.38 -1.39 5.98
CA ALA A 220 27.72 -1.53 7.28
C ALA A 220 26.96 -2.86 7.37
N PRO A 221 26.88 -3.47 8.57
CA PRO A 221 26.07 -4.65 8.77
C PRO A 221 24.58 -4.33 8.51
N PRO A 222 23.80 -5.28 7.98
CA PRO A 222 22.36 -5.12 7.84
C PRO A 222 21.68 -4.77 9.17
N ILE A 223 20.55 -4.07 9.10
CA ILE A 223 19.77 -3.75 10.31
C ILE A 223 19.32 -5.03 11.02
N SER A 224 19.34 -5.02 12.36
CA SER A 224 18.90 -6.17 13.15
C SER A 224 17.40 -6.41 12.99
N LEU A 225 16.97 -7.67 13.12
CA LEU A 225 15.56 -8.05 12.99
C LEU A 225 14.67 -7.27 13.96
N GLU A 226 15.07 -7.15 15.23
CA GLU A 226 14.33 -6.41 16.26
C GLU A 226 14.14 -4.92 15.90
N ARG A 227 15.19 -4.27 15.41
CA ARG A 227 15.11 -2.88 14.95
C ARG A 227 14.18 -2.75 13.75
N ASN A 228 14.28 -3.69 12.80
CA ASN A 228 13.40 -3.73 11.64
C ASN A 228 11.93 -3.92 12.04
N GLU A 229 11.61 -4.83 12.96
CA GLU A 229 10.24 -5.06 13.45
C GLU A 229 9.62 -3.79 14.06
N ARG A 230 10.36 -3.08 14.91
CA ARG A 230 9.91 -1.80 15.48
C ARG A 230 9.72 -0.72 14.42
N ALA A 231 10.64 -0.62 13.46
CA ALA A 231 10.51 0.29 12.35
C ALA A 231 9.24 -0.03 11.54
N MET A 232 8.98 -1.30 11.23
CA MET A 232 7.80 -1.71 10.44
C MET A 232 6.49 -1.42 11.15
N GLU A 233 6.36 -1.71 12.46
CA GLU A 233 5.15 -1.37 13.20
C GLU A 233 4.95 0.16 13.31
N SER A 234 6.04 0.93 13.43
CA SER A 234 5.99 2.40 13.37
C SER A 234 5.52 2.91 12.01
N LEU A 235 6.02 2.33 10.91
CA LEU A 235 5.59 2.67 9.54
C LEU A 235 4.12 2.36 9.32
N LYS A 236 3.61 1.24 9.82
CA LYS A 236 2.19 0.87 9.70
C LYS A 236 1.29 1.85 10.45
N ALA A 237 1.69 2.27 11.65
CA ALA A 237 0.97 3.30 12.41
C ALA A 237 1.02 4.66 11.70
N LEU A 238 2.19 5.07 11.20
CA LEU A 238 2.37 6.29 10.40
C LEU A 238 1.52 6.27 9.12
N PHE A 239 1.47 5.14 8.42
CA PHE A 239 0.63 4.96 7.24
C PHE A 239 -0.83 5.24 7.57
N ASN A 240 -1.37 4.62 8.63
CA ASN A 240 -2.76 4.84 9.02
C ASN A 240 -3.03 6.32 9.31
N ILE A 241 -2.22 6.98 10.13
CA ILE A 241 -2.49 8.39 10.50
C ILE A 241 -2.26 9.37 9.33
N THR A 242 -1.39 9.02 8.37
CA THR A 242 -1.13 9.84 7.19
C THR A 242 -2.23 9.74 6.13
N MET A 243 -3.05 8.68 6.13
CA MET A 243 -4.18 8.52 5.22
C MET A 243 -5.31 9.55 5.40
N ALA A 244 -5.42 10.22 6.56
CA ALA A 244 -6.48 11.19 6.81
C ALA A 244 -6.27 12.48 5.98
N ASP A 245 -7.37 13.03 5.45
CA ASP A 245 -7.42 14.11 4.45
C ASP A 245 -6.38 15.21 4.69
N SER A 246 -5.54 15.43 3.68
CA SER A 246 -4.36 16.31 3.67
C SER A 246 -4.70 17.80 3.49
N SER A 247 -5.84 18.28 4.00
CA SER A 247 -6.22 19.70 3.87
C SER A 247 -5.30 20.64 4.67
N ASP A 248 -4.53 20.12 5.61
CA ASP A 248 -3.68 20.92 6.50
C ASP A 248 -2.28 21.12 5.90
N GLN A 249 -2.12 22.27 5.24
CA GLN A 249 -0.84 22.82 4.77
C GLN A 249 0.20 23.04 5.91
N HIS A 250 -0.17 22.83 7.17
CA HIS A 250 0.65 23.14 8.34
C HIS A 250 1.73 22.10 8.70
N ASN A 251 1.80 20.95 8.01
CA ASN A 251 2.71 19.84 8.35
C ASN A 251 3.76 19.49 7.29
N ASP A 252 3.99 20.35 6.29
CA ASP A 252 4.90 20.09 5.16
C ASP A 252 6.35 19.72 5.60
N HIS A 253 6.84 20.34 6.69
CA HIS A 253 8.15 20.00 7.28
C HIS A 253 8.22 18.55 7.78
N GLN A 254 7.21 18.11 8.55
CA GLN A 254 7.19 16.76 9.12
C GLN A 254 7.02 15.71 8.03
N LEU A 255 6.21 15.98 7.01
CA LEU A 255 6.02 15.09 5.87
C LEU A 255 7.30 14.96 5.03
N ARG A 256 8.05 16.05 4.82
CA ARG A 256 9.39 15.98 4.19
C ARG A 256 10.40 15.21 5.03
N ARG A 257 10.38 15.33 6.37
CA ARG A 257 11.21 14.48 7.25
C ARG A 257 10.87 13.00 7.10
N ILE A 258 9.58 12.66 7.07
CA ILE A 258 9.13 11.28 6.80
C ILE A 258 9.64 10.82 5.43
N ALA A 259 9.50 11.62 4.38
CA ALA A 259 10.01 11.30 3.04
C ALA A 259 11.52 11.03 3.04
N ALA A 260 12.31 11.81 3.79
CA ALA A 260 13.76 11.60 3.93
C ALA A 260 14.09 10.26 4.60
N ILE A 261 13.33 9.88 5.65
CA ILE A 261 13.51 8.58 6.30
C ILE A 261 13.06 7.45 5.37
N MET A 262 12.00 7.62 4.57
CA MET A 262 11.59 6.62 3.58
C MET A 262 12.67 6.43 2.53
N ARG A 263 13.30 7.52 2.05
CA ARG A 263 14.49 7.43 1.18
C ARG A 263 15.58 6.59 1.84
N HIS A 264 15.88 6.84 3.11
CA HIS A 264 16.87 6.06 3.86
C HIS A 264 16.51 4.57 3.91
N ILE A 265 15.24 4.23 4.19
CA ILE A 265 14.76 2.84 4.21
C ILE A 265 14.90 2.16 2.84
N LEU A 266 14.61 2.87 1.74
CA LEU A 266 14.80 2.33 0.37
C LEU A 266 16.28 2.03 0.06
N MET A 267 17.22 2.68 0.74
CA MET A 267 18.64 2.43 0.57
C MET A 267 19.21 1.41 1.57
N LEU A 268 18.41 0.95 2.55
CA LEU A 268 18.85 0.01 3.57
C LEU A 268 18.75 -1.44 3.08
N ARG A 269 19.54 -2.31 3.71
CA ARG A 269 19.43 -3.77 3.59
C ARG A 269 19.11 -4.36 4.95
N VAL A 270 18.13 -5.26 4.98
CA VAL A 270 17.79 -6.09 6.14
C VAL A 270 18.50 -7.44 6.01
N GLN A 271 18.55 -8.22 7.08
CA GLN A 271 19.22 -9.53 7.13
C GLN A 271 18.87 -10.47 5.95
N THR A 272 17.64 -10.39 5.42
CA THR A 272 17.19 -11.17 4.27
C THR A 272 16.62 -10.27 3.19
N GLU A 273 16.68 -10.73 1.94
CA GLU A 273 16.08 -10.03 0.81
C GLU A 273 14.56 -9.91 0.95
N GLU A 274 13.88 -10.94 1.48
CA GLU A 274 12.43 -10.90 1.73
C GLU A 274 12.05 -9.81 2.73
N LYS A 275 12.77 -9.70 3.86
CA LYS A 275 12.56 -8.62 4.83
C LYS A 275 12.93 -7.24 4.31
N THR A 276 13.90 -7.16 3.40
CA THR A 276 14.25 -5.90 2.73
C THR A 276 13.10 -5.47 1.81
N GLU A 277 12.54 -6.40 1.04
CA GLU A 277 11.38 -6.16 0.19
C GLU A 277 10.12 -5.79 1.00
N GLU A 278 9.90 -6.41 2.17
CA GLU A 278 8.83 -6.03 3.11
C GLU A 278 9.01 -4.58 3.60
N ALA A 279 10.24 -4.20 3.98
CA ALA A 279 10.54 -2.84 4.42
C ALA A 279 10.33 -1.81 3.31
N HIS A 280 10.79 -2.11 2.09
CA HIS A 280 10.55 -1.25 0.92
C HIS A 280 9.04 -1.13 0.64
N SER A 281 8.29 -2.21 0.75
CA SER A 281 6.83 -2.20 0.55
C SER A 281 6.13 -1.26 1.53
N HIS A 282 6.50 -1.28 2.81
CA HIS A 282 5.94 -0.37 3.82
C HIS A 282 6.37 1.08 3.60
N ALA A 283 7.61 1.33 3.20
CA ALA A 283 8.10 2.67 2.87
C ALA A 283 7.36 3.26 1.66
N ILE A 284 7.16 2.47 0.60
CA ILE A 284 6.43 2.87 -0.60
C ILE A 284 4.97 3.20 -0.28
N ASN A 285 4.30 2.36 0.53
CA ASN A 285 2.93 2.62 0.96
C ASN A 285 2.82 3.96 1.70
N LEU A 286 3.77 4.26 2.61
CA LEU A 286 3.78 5.53 3.31
C LEU A 286 4.07 6.71 2.38
N LEU A 287 5.04 6.58 1.46
CA LEU A 287 5.34 7.58 0.44
C LEU A 287 4.12 7.91 -0.44
N SER A 288 3.31 6.90 -0.81
CA SER A 288 2.10 7.11 -1.62
C SER A 288 1.00 7.91 -0.91
N ASN A 289 1.06 8.05 0.42
CA ASN A 289 0.14 8.90 1.17
C ASN A 289 0.62 10.36 1.29
N LEU A 290 1.89 10.64 0.98
CA LEU A 290 2.46 11.97 1.14
C LEU A 290 2.08 12.89 -0.03
N PRO A 291 1.95 14.21 0.20
CA PRO A 291 1.80 15.18 -0.88
C PRO A 291 2.94 15.05 -1.89
N VAL A 292 2.62 15.14 -3.18
CA VAL A 292 3.61 15.03 -4.28
C VAL A 292 4.73 16.06 -4.20
N SER A 293 4.47 17.21 -3.55
CA SER A 293 5.46 18.26 -3.27
C SER A 293 6.58 17.81 -2.34
N CYS A 294 6.39 16.78 -1.52
CA CYS A 294 7.40 16.21 -0.61
C CYS A 294 8.31 15.18 -1.29
N LEU A 295 7.97 14.74 -2.51
CA LEU A 295 8.78 13.76 -3.26
C LEU A 295 10.07 14.38 -3.81
N ASP A 296 10.22 15.70 -3.75
CA ASP A 296 11.47 16.41 -4.04
C ASP A 296 12.64 15.89 -3.20
N VAL A 297 12.36 15.52 -1.94
CA VAL A 297 13.33 14.94 -0.99
C VAL A 297 13.95 13.62 -1.49
N LEU A 298 13.25 12.87 -2.35
CA LEU A 298 13.79 11.63 -2.89
C LEU A 298 14.96 11.86 -3.86
N ILE A 299 14.97 13.02 -4.55
CA ILE A 299 15.91 13.33 -5.64
C ILE A 299 16.87 14.49 -5.33
N HIS A 300 16.53 15.35 -4.38
CA HIS A 300 17.32 16.52 -4.02
C HIS A 300 18.18 16.27 -2.78
N VAL A 301 19.43 15.88 -3.01
CA VAL A 301 20.41 15.48 -1.97
C VAL A 301 21.67 16.36 -2.10
N PRO A 302 21.60 17.66 -1.73
CA PRO A 302 22.67 18.62 -1.99
C PRO A 302 23.92 18.43 -1.12
N VAL A 303 23.82 17.82 0.06
CA VAL A 303 24.94 17.71 1.01
C VAL A 303 25.82 16.50 0.71
N GLN A 304 25.23 15.32 0.58
CA GLN A 304 25.98 14.10 0.32
C GLN A 304 26.50 14.02 -1.11
N GLY A 305 25.80 14.67 -2.05
CA GLY A 305 26.07 14.49 -3.47
C GLY A 305 25.72 13.08 -3.95
N GLY A 306 25.23 12.98 -5.17
CA GLY A 306 25.14 11.72 -5.91
C GLY A 306 26.07 11.75 -7.11
N LEU A 307 26.29 10.61 -7.76
CA LEU A 307 26.66 10.68 -9.17
C LEU A 307 25.57 11.49 -9.87
N GLU A 308 25.94 12.63 -10.47
CA GLU A 308 25.04 13.55 -11.17
C GLU A 308 24.52 12.91 -12.47
N GLU A 309 23.77 11.81 -12.36
CA GLU A 309 23.41 10.98 -13.53
C GLU A 309 22.25 11.58 -14.34
N TYR A 310 21.53 12.58 -13.82
CA TYR A 310 20.43 13.21 -14.54
C TYR A 310 20.12 14.64 -14.05
N ASP A 311 20.44 15.67 -14.85
CA ASP A 311 20.18 17.10 -14.53
C ASP A 311 20.66 17.53 -13.11
N GLY A 312 21.76 16.93 -12.61
CA GLY A 312 22.32 17.25 -11.28
C GLY A 312 21.50 16.76 -10.08
N LYS A 313 20.60 15.78 -10.28
CA LYS A 313 19.80 15.16 -9.21
C LYS A 313 20.24 13.71 -8.95
N ASN A 314 20.00 13.24 -7.71
CA ASN A 314 20.25 11.85 -7.32
C ASN A 314 19.03 10.98 -7.69
N MET A 315 19.25 9.90 -8.43
CA MET A 315 18.15 9.05 -8.92
C MET A 315 18.15 7.63 -8.30
N ASP A 316 19.00 7.39 -7.30
CA ASP A 316 19.20 6.06 -6.71
C ASP A 316 17.91 5.51 -6.11
N ALA A 317 17.18 6.35 -5.36
CA ALA A 317 15.91 5.98 -4.76
C ALA A 317 14.86 5.61 -5.83
N LEU A 318 14.83 6.33 -6.97
CA LEU A 318 13.93 6.00 -8.08
C LEU A 318 14.32 4.70 -8.78
N GLN A 319 15.63 4.42 -8.91
CA GLN A 319 16.09 3.14 -9.44
C GLN A 319 15.65 1.98 -8.53
N VAL A 320 15.76 2.14 -7.21
CA VAL A 320 15.23 1.14 -6.25
C VAL A 320 13.72 0.95 -6.41
N LEU A 321 12.94 2.02 -6.61
CA LEU A 321 11.49 1.92 -6.85
C LEU A 321 11.18 1.16 -8.16
N LEU A 322 11.96 1.44 -9.21
CA LEU A 322 11.81 0.78 -10.51
C LEU A 322 12.14 -0.72 -10.41
N ASP A 323 13.26 -1.05 -9.76
CA ASP A 323 13.70 -2.44 -9.54
C ASP A 323 12.71 -3.20 -8.66
N PHE A 324 12.16 -2.54 -7.62
CA PHE A 324 11.11 -3.10 -6.78
C PHE A 324 9.84 -3.43 -7.58
N MET A 325 9.40 -2.50 -8.43
CA MET A 325 8.24 -2.72 -9.30
C MET A 325 8.51 -3.89 -10.27
N GLU A 326 9.64 -3.90 -10.96
CA GLU A 326 10.00 -4.97 -11.90
C GLU A 326 10.03 -6.34 -11.21
N LYS A 327 10.67 -6.43 -10.04
CA LYS A 327 10.71 -7.65 -9.22
C LYS A 327 9.30 -8.13 -8.86
N ARG A 328 8.40 -7.22 -8.48
CA ARG A 328 6.99 -7.54 -8.17
C ARG A 328 6.21 -7.99 -9.39
N ILE A 329 6.50 -7.44 -10.57
CA ILE A 329 5.90 -7.90 -11.83
C ILE A 329 6.32 -9.34 -12.12
N ASP A 330 7.62 -9.62 -11.99
CA ASP A 330 8.21 -10.94 -12.26
C ASP A 330 7.76 -12.02 -11.27
N LYS A 331 7.47 -11.64 -10.02
CA LYS A 331 6.93 -12.57 -9.01
C LYS A 331 5.53 -13.10 -9.35
N GLY A 332 4.74 -12.38 -10.16
CA GLY A 332 3.48 -12.89 -10.71
C GLY A 332 2.32 -13.07 -9.71
N SER A 333 2.41 -12.51 -8.50
CA SER A 333 1.39 -12.68 -7.45
C SER A 333 1.11 -11.36 -6.72
N ASN A 334 -0.10 -11.25 -6.16
CA ASN A 334 -0.57 -10.07 -5.42
C ASN A 334 -0.40 -8.75 -6.18
N TYR A 335 -0.65 -8.75 -7.50
CA TYR A 335 -0.43 -7.57 -8.35
C TYR A 335 -1.12 -6.31 -7.82
N LYS A 336 -2.38 -6.43 -7.38
CA LYS A 336 -3.15 -5.27 -6.91
C LYS A 336 -2.49 -4.60 -5.71
N GLU A 337 -2.24 -5.34 -4.64
CA GLU A 337 -1.64 -4.79 -3.41
C GLU A 337 -0.14 -4.50 -3.59
N GLY A 338 0.55 -5.26 -4.44
CA GLY A 338 1.99 -5.16 -4.65
C GLY A 338 2.45 -4.09 -5.63
N LEU A 339 1.65 -3.75 -6.65
CA LEU A 339 2.04 -2.80 -7.70
C LEU A 339 1.33 -1.45 -7.61
N THR A 340 0.08 -1.39 -7.13
CA THR A 340 -0.69 -0.14 -7.13
C THR A 340 0.02 0.99 -6.37
N PRO A 341 0.60 0.77 -5.17
CA PRO A 341 1.28 1.85 -4.44
C PRO A 341 2.51 2.39 -5.18
N VAL A 342 3.37 1.51 -5.73
CA VAL A 342 4.59 1.93 -6.44
C VAL A 342 4.27 2.60 -7.78
N LEU A 343 3.28 2.08 -8.52
CA LEU A 343 2.81 2.69 -9.76
C LEU A 343 2.20 4.08 -9.50
N SER A 344 1.35 4.21 -8.47
CA SER A 344 0.76 5.49 -8.10
C SER A 344 1.82 6.51 -7.69
N LEU A 345 2.77 6.11 -6.83
CA LEU A 345 3.88 6.97 -6.40
C LEU A 345 4.71 7.48 -7.58
N MET A 346 5.12 6.59 -8.48
CA MET A 346 5.93 6.97 -9.65
C MET A 346 5.14 7.79 -10.67
N THR A 347 3.84 7.53 -10.82
CA THR A 347 2.95 8.28 -11.72
C THR A 347 2.76 9.71 -11.23
N GLU A 348 2.33 9.88 -9.98
CA GLU A 348 2.12 11.20 -9.38
C GLU A 348 3.43 12.00 -9.26
N GLY A 349 4.51 11.32 -8.86
CA GLY A 349 5.85 11.90 -8.85
C GLY A 349 6.31 12.35 -10.24
N SER A 350 6.02 11.59 -11.29
CA SER A 350 6.33 11.97 -12.67
C SER A 350 5.42 13.07 -13.22
N ARG A 351 4.18 13.17 -12.75
CA ARG A 351 3.28 14.25 -13.15
C ARG A 351 3.80 15.59 -12.62
N TYR A 352 4.20 15.61 -11.35
CA TYR A 352 4.66 16.82 -10.66
C TYR A 352 6.14 17.18 -10.94
N HIS A 353 7.06 16.22 -10.81
CA HIS A 353 8.51 16.47 -10.95
C HIS A 353 9.02 16.08 -12.33
N ARG A 354 9.55 17.06 -13.07
CA ARG A 354 10.05 16.87 -14.44
C ARG A 354 11.24 15.91 -14.49
N GLU A 355 12.12 15.99 -13.51
CA GLU A 355 13.35 15.22 -13.40
C GLU A 355 13.04 13.73 -13.20
N ILE A 356 12.07 13.42 -12.31
CA ILE A 356 11.54 12.06 -12.09
C ILE A 356 11.00 11.49 -13.40
N ARG A 357 10.11 12.23 -14.07
CA ARG A 357 9.49 11.79 -15.32
C ARG A 357 10.51 11.51 -16.40
N ARG A 358 11.47 12.41 -16.58
CA ARG A 358 12.50 12.27 -17.61
C ARG A 358 13.41 11.06 -17.36
N TYR A 359 13.85 10.86 -16.12
CA TYR A 359 14.63 9.69 -15.73
C TYR A 359 13.86 8.38 -15.96
N LEU A 360 12.62 8.29 -15.44
CA LEU A 360 11.80 7.10 -15.60
C LEU A 360 11.42 6.85 -17.06
N LYS A 361 11.15 7.90 -17.86
CA LYS A 361 10.95 7.76 -19.31
C LYS A 361 12.18 7.15 -19.98
N ALA A 362 13.38 7.61 -19.65
CA ALA A 362 14.61 7.08 -20.25
C ALA A 362 14.86 5.59 -19.91
N LYS A 363 14.50 5.17 -18.69
CA LYS A 363 14.65 3.78 -18.23
C LYS A 363 13.54 2.85 -18.72
N VAL A 364 12.28 3.30 -18.70
CA VAL A 364 11.10 2.50 -19.03
C VAL A 364 10.80 2.52 -20.53
N LEU A 365 10.90 3.68 -21.17
CA LEU A 365 10.52 3.92 -22.58
C LEU A 365 11.71 4.48 -23.38
N PRO A 366 12.84 3.74 -23.47
CA PRO A 366 13.98 4.20 -24.26
C PRO A 366 13.58 4.40 -25.73
N PRO A 367 14.26 5.28 -26.48
CA PRO A 367 13.99 5.49 -27.90
C PRO A 367 13.95 4.17 -28.68
N LEU A 368 12.87 3.97 -29.44
CA LEU A 368 12.62 2.73 -30.16
C LEU A 368 13.68 2.50 -31.23
N LYS A 369 14.24 1.30 -31.32
CA LYS A 369 15.15 0.90 -32.39
C LYS A 369 14.59 -0.26 -33.20
N ASP A 370 14.04 -1.24 -32.49
CA ASP A 370 13.38 -2.41 -33.08
C ASP A 370 11.86 -2.34 -32.82
N VAL A 371 11.09 -2.51 -33.89
CA VAL A 371 9.62 -2.50 -33.93
C VAL A 371 9.05 -3.72 -34.66
N LYS A 372 9.84 -4.80 -34.76
CA LYS A 372 9.39 -6.07 -35.34
C LYS A 372 8.50 -6.87 -34.40
N GLU A 373 8.81 -6.84 -33.11
CA GLU A 373 8.03 -7.54 -32.08
C GLU A 373 6.93 -6.66 -31.53
N ARG A 374 5.83 -7.29 -31.09
CA ARG A 374 4.72 -6.57 -30.45
C ARG A 374 5.16 -5.88 -29.15
N PRO A 375 4.60 -4.70 -28.82
CA PRO A 375 4.92 -3.96 -27.60
C PRO A 375 4.79 -4.78 -26.32
N GLU A 376 3.84 -5.71 -26.23
CA GLU A 376 3.63 -6.59 -25.08
C GLU A 376 4.58 -7.81 -25.03
N VAL A 377 5.33 -8.10 -26.10
CA VAL A 377 6.24 -9.24 -26.19
C VAL A 377 7.67 -8.83 -25.84
N GLY A 378 8.28 -9.55 -24.91
CA GLY A 378 9.66 -9.33 -24.46
C GLY A 378 9.81 -9.28 -22.94
N SER A 379 11.05 -9.09 -22.48
CA SER A 379 11.42 -9.09 -21.06
C SER A 379 11.75 -7.71 -20.49
N THR A 380 11.69 -6.64 -21.31
CA THR A 380 11.97 -5.29 -20.81
C THR A 380 10.84 -4.77 -19.92
N VAL A 381 11.13 -3.77 -19.09
CA VAL A 381 10.12 -3.10 -18.24
C VAL A 381 8.96 -2.57 -19.08
N ARG A 382 9.21 -2.00 -20.26
CA ARG A 382 8.17 -1.59 -21.22
C ARG A 382 7.23 -2.76 -21.52
N ASN A 383 7.77 -3.89 -21.98
CA ASN A 383 6.95 -5.03 -22.40
C ASN A 383 6.11 -5.57 -21.23
N LYS A 384 6.73 -5.65 -20.04
CA LYS A 384 6.06 -6.04 -18.79
C LYS A 384 4.88 -5.12 -18.46
N LEU A 385 5.06 -3.80 -18.51
CA LEU A 385 4.00 -2.82 -18.23
C LEU A 385 2.90 -2.81 -19.30
N VAL A 386 3.25 -2.94 -20.58
CA VAL A 386 2.26 -3.01 -21.67
C VAL A 386 1.36 -4.23 -21.51
N ARG A 387 1.90 -5.40 -21.10
CA ARG A 387 1.09 -6.57 -20.74
C ARG A 387 0.11 -6.29 -19.59
N LEU A 388 0.48 -5.44 -18.63
CA LEU A 388 -0.42 -5.10 -17.53
C LEU A 388 -1.58 -4.20 -17.96
N MET A 389 -1.47 -3.45 -19.07
CA MET A 389 -2.57 -2.61 -19.59
C MET A 389 -3.81 -3.42 -20.03
N THR A 390 -3.65 -4.73 -20.19
CA THR A 390 -4.74 -5.66 -20.53
C THR A 390 -5.00 -6.68 -19.42
N HIS A 391 -4.46 -6.45 -18.21
CA HIS A 391 -4.70 -7.28 -17.04
C HIS A 391 -6.17 -7.27 -16.60
N ILE A 392 -6.63 -8.37 -15.97
CA ILE A 392 -8.02 -8.57 -15.54
C ILE A 392 -8.40 -7.64 -14.39
N ASP A 393 -7.47 -7.40 -13.46
CA ASP A 393 -7.68 -6.44 -12.37
C ASP A 393 -7.61 -5.00 -12.89
N MET A 394 -8.71 -4.27 -12.71
CA MET A 394 -8.87 -2.89 -13.19
C MET A 394 -7.88 -1.91 -12.55
N GLY A 395 -7.52 -2.10 -11.27
CA GLY A 395 -6.58 -1.22 -10.58
C GLY A 395 -5.17 -1.35 -11.14
N VAL A 396 -4.73 -2.58 -11.38
CA VAL A 396 -3.42 -2.87 -12.02
C VAL A 396 -3.40 -2.35 -13.46
N LYS A 397 -4.46 -2.63 -14.23
CA LYS A 397 -4.61 -2.17 -15.62
C LYS A 397 -4.55 -0.65 -15.73
N GLN A 398 -5.34 0.05 -14.92
CA GLN A 398 -5.36 1.52 -14.92
C GLN A 398 -4.03 2.10 -14.43
N GLY A 399 -3.45 1.55 -13.36
CA GLY A 399 -2.17 2.02 -12.82
C GLY A 399 -1.03 1.91 -13.83
N ALA A 400 -0.91 0.78 -14.54
CA ALA A 400 0.13 0.59 -15.56
C ALA A 400 -0.07 1.52 -16.77
N ALA A 401 -1.32 1.63 -17.25
CA ALA A 401 -1.63 2.48 -18.40
C ALA A 401 -1.42 3.98 -18.08
N GLU A 402 -1.85 4.42 -16.90
CA GLU A 402 -1.68 5.81 -16.46
C GLU A 402 -0.20 6.17 -16.29
N PHE A 403 0.59 5.27 -15.70
CA PHE A 403 2.03 5.47 -15.55
C PHE A 403 2.71 5.71 -16.90
N LEU A 404 2.46 4.82 -17.88
CA LEU A 404 3.01 4.97 -19.23
C LEU A 404 2.52 6.25 -19.92
N PHE A 405 1.26 6.62 -19.73
CA PHE A 405 0.69 7.83 -20.30
C PHE A 405 1.34 9.11 -19.77
N VAL A 406 1.58 9.19 -18.44
CA VAL A 406 2.30 10.31 -17.82
C VAL A 406 3.75 10.39 -18.29
N LEU A 407 4.46 9.25 -18.45
CA LEU A 407 5.81 9.25 -19.04
C LEU A 407 5.80 9.75 -20.50
N CYS A 408 4.70 9.53 -21.22
CA CYS A 408 4.44 10.07 -22.54
C CYS A 408 3.89 11.51 -22.55
N LYS A 409 3.95 12.22 -21.40
CA LYS A 409 3.42 13.59 -21.21
C LYS A 409 1.94 13.71 -21.57
N GLU A 410 1.19 12.65 -21.24
CA GLU A 410 -0.22 12.51 -21.51
C GLU A 410 -0.58 12.74 -22.99
N SER A 411 0.34 12.46 -23.92
CA SER A 411 0.10 12.55 -25.37
C SER A 411 -0.31 11.19 -25.92
N VAL A 412 -1.45 11.16 -26.62
CA VAL A 412 -1.96 9.92 -27.24
C VAL A 412 -0.98 9.38 -28.26
N ASP A 413 -0.45 10.21 -29.16
CA ASP A 413 0.47 9.79 -30.21
C ASP A 413 1.76 9.19 -29.62
N ASN A 414 2.30 9.82 -28.58
CA ASN A 414 3.50 9.32 -27.89
C ASN A 414 3.20 7.98 -27.19
N LEU A 415 2.04 7.83 -26.55
CA LEU A 415 1.66 6.56 -25.94
C LEU A 415 1.54 5.44 -26.99
N LEU A 416 0.80 5.70 -28.07
CA LEU A 416 0.57 4.73 -29.14
C LEU A 416 1.87 4.25 -29.79
N LYS A 417 2.85 5.14 -29.95
CA LYS A 417 4.20 4.78 -30.42
C LYS A 417 4.82 3.65 -29.59
N TYR A 418 4.66 3.66 -28.26
CA TYR A 418 5.30 2.70 -27.37
C TYR A 418 4.44 1.48 -27.01
N THR A 419 3.11 1.59 -27.11
CA THR A 419 2.20 0.55 -26.60
C THR A 419 1.36 -0.11 -27.67
N GLY A 420 1.19 0.51 -28.84
CA GLY A 420 0.14 0.15 -29.80
C GLY A 420 -1.27 0.51 -29.32
N TYR A 421 -2.18 0.74 -30.26
CA TYR A 421 -3.55 1.17 -29.96
C TYR A 421 -4.37 0.10 -29.24
N GLY A 422 -4.18 -1.19 -29.57
CA GLY A 422 -4.92 -2.29 -28.94
C GLY A 422 -4.75 -2.31 -27.42
N ASN A 423 -3.51 -2.12 -26.93
CA ASN A 423 -3.21 -2.09 -25.50
C ASN A 423 -3.67 -0.77 -24.84
N ALA A 424 -3.57 0.36 -25.56
CA ALA A 424 -3.94 1.69 -25.05
C ALA A 424 -5.45 1.97 -25.06
N ALA A 425 -6.22 1.29 -25.90
CA ALA A 425 -7.64 1.59 -26.15
C ALA A 425 -8.45 1.68 -24.85
N GLY A 426 -8.21 0.79 -23.88
CA GLY A 426 -8.91 0.80 -22.59
C GLY A 426 -8.71 2.10 -21.80
N LEU A 427 -7.50 2.67 -21.83
CA LEU A 427 -7.20 3.96 -21.20
C LEU A 427 -7.84 5.11 -21.99
N LEU A 428 -7.71 5.10 -23.32
CA LEU A 428 -8.24 6.15 -24.19
C LEU A 428 -9.77 6.25 -24.09
N VAL A 429 -10.48 5.12 -24.02
CA VAL A 429 -11.93 5.09 -23.76
C VAL A 429 -12.23 5.74 -22.40
N ALA A 430 -11.52 5.35 -21.34
CA ALA A 430 -11.77 5.84 -19.99
C ALA A 430 -11.49 7.34 -19.81
N ARG A 431 -10.57 7.90 -20.61
CA ARG A 431 -10.22 9.32 -20.62
C ARG A 431 -10.94 10.15 -21.68
N GLY A 432 -11.76 9.53 -22.54
CA GLY A 432 -12.40 10.23 -23.67
C GLY A 432 -11.40 10.76 -24.70
N LEU A 433 -10.30 10.03 -24.94
CA LEU A 433 -9.19 10.44 -25.81
C LEU A 433 -9.09 9.58 -27.09
N LEU A 434 -10.19 8.95 -27.52
CA LEU A 434 -10.19 8.11 -28.72
C LEU A 434 -10.02 8.91 -30.02
N ALA A 435 -10.38 10.19 -30.00
CA ALA A 435 -10.14 11.12 -31.10
C ALA A 435 -8.68 11.62 -31.17
N GLY A 436 -7.79 11.11 -30.29
CA GLY A 436 -6.44 11.61 -30.11
C GLY A 436 -6.38 12.80 -29.15
N GLY A 437 -5.26 13.50 -29.16
CA GLY A 437 -5.03 14.69 -28.32
C GLY A 437 -4.09 14.46 -27.15
N ARG A 438 -4.29 15.24 -26.09
CA ARG A 438 -3.46 15.26 -24.89
C ARG A 438 -4.35 15.33 -23.65
N GLY A 439 -3.88 14.81 -22.52
CA GLY A 439 -4.51 15.01 -21.22
C GLY A 439 -4.45 16.46 -20.74
N ASP A 440 -5.08 16.72 -19.60
CA ASP A 440 -5.30 18.07 -19.07
C ASP A 440 -4.03 18.70 -18.45
N THR A 441 -3.01 17.90 -18.16
CA THR A 441 -1.79 18.37 -17.50
C THR A 441 -0.88 19.13 -18.47
N GLU A 442 -0.42 20.32 -18.08
CA GLU A 442 0.55 21.09 -18.84
C GLU A 442 1.97 20.50 -18.73
N TYR A 443 2.60 20.25 -19.88
CA TYR A 443 3.96 19.72 -19.97
C TYR A 443 4.87 20.60 -20.80
N SER A 444 6.18 20.42 -20.64
CA SER A 444 7.17 21.02 -21.54
C SER A 444 7.01 20.52 -22.98
N PRO A 445 7.42 21.29 -24.00
CA PRO A 445 7.36 20.90 -25.40
C PRO A 445 8.01 19.54 -25.66
N ASP A 446 7.51 18.82 -26.66
CA ASP A 446 8.03 17.51 -27.03
C ASP A 446 9.40 17.60 -27.69
N GLU A 447 10.31 16.76 -27.21
CA GLU A 447 11.62 16.55 -27.81
C GLU A 447 11.47 15.39 -28.81
N ASP A 448 12.02 15.54 -30.01
CA ASP A 448 12.02 14.46 -31.01
C ASP A 448 12.81 13.28 -30.47
N SER A 449 12.09 12.19 -30.18
CA SER A 449 12.64 10.92 -29.67
C SER A 449 12.62 9.83 -30.74
N ASP A 450 12.27 10.19 -31.98
CA ASP A 450 12.26 9.25 -33.08
C ASP A 450 13.70 9.01 -33.53
N THR A 451 14.14 7.75 -33.41
CA THR A 451 15.41 7.30 -33.98
C THR A 451 15.29 7.23 -35.50
N GLU A 452 16.41 7.27 -36.21
CA GLU A 452 16.41 7.13 -37.67
C GLU A 452 15.85 5.77 -38.10
N GLU A 453 16.12 4.71 -37.33
CA GLU A 453 15.53 3.39 -37.52
C GLU A 453 14.00 3.44 -37.40
N TYR A 454 13.47 4.09 -36.37
CA TYR A 454 12.02 4.22 -36.19
C TYR A 454 11.37 5.06 -37.30
N LYS A 455 11.99 6.17 -37.72
CA LYS A 455 11.49 7.01 -38.82
C LYS A 455 11.35 6.22 -40.12
N SER A 456 12.30 5.35 -40.41
CA SER A 456 12.28 4.47 -41.59
C SER A 456 11.19 3.39 -41.51
N ALA A 457 10.91 2.89 -40.31
CA ALA A 457 9.96 1.82 -40.05
C ALA A 457 8.51 2.30 -39.92
N LYS A 458 8.30 3.53 -39.44
CA LYS A 458 6.99 4.12 -39.11
C LYS A 458 5.88 3.90 -40.15
N PRO A 459 6.13 4.02 -41.48
CA PRO A 459 5.09 3.79 -42.49
C PRO A 459 4.57 2.35 -42.55
N PHE A 460 5.36 1.39 -42.05
CA PHE A 460 5.06 -0.05 -42.11
C PHE A 460 4.52 -0.61 -40.79
N ILE A 461 4.44 0.21 -39.74
CA ILE A 461 3.93 -0.22 -38.43
C ILE A 461 2.40 -0.25 -38.47
N ASN A 462 1.80 -1.37 -38.09
CA ASN A 462 0.36 -1.43 -37.87
C ASN A 462 0.01 -0.63 -36.59
N PRO A 463 -0.83 0.42 -36.66
CA PRO A 463 -1.15 1.25 -35.50
C PRO A 463 -1.87 0.49 -34.37
N ILE A 464 -2.60 -0.57 -34.70
CA ILE A 464 -3.36 -1.37 -33.75
C ILE A 464 -2.41 -2.21 -32.91
N THR A 465 -1.51 -2.94 -33.56
CA THR A 465 -0.62 -3.90 -32.90
C THR A 465 0.73 -3.30 -32.52
N GLY A 466 1.08 -2.11 -33.03
CA GLY A 466 2.30 -1.38 -32.68
C GLY A 466 3.61 -2.02 -33.19
N HIS A 467 3.53 -2.93 -34.16
CA HIS A 467 4.69 -3.59 -34.78
C HIS A 467 4.53 -3.70 -36.30
N ILE A 468 5.63 -4.03 -36.98
CA ILE A 468 5.61 -4.40 -38.40
C ILE A 468 5.12 -5.84 -38.49
N GLU A 469 3.95 -6.03 -39.11
CA GLU A 469 3.38 -7.37 -39.33
C GLU A 469 4.04 -8.04 -40.54
N GLU A 470 4.42 -9.29 -40.37
CA GLU A 470 4.78 -10.12 -41.53
C GLU A 470 3.52 -10.33 -42.39
N PRO A 471 3.62 -10.23 -43.72
CA PRO A 471 2.48 -10.41 -44.60
C PRO A 471 1.90 -11.81 -44.41
N MET A 472 0.69 -11.87 -43.87
CA MET A 472 -0.04 -13.12 -43.72
C MET A 472 -0.48 -13.66 -45.08
N PRO A 473 -0.47 -14.99 -45.30
CA PRO A 473 -1.00 -15.57 -46.52
C PRO A 473 -2.47 -15.19 -46.67
N ASN A 474 -2.88 -14.87 -47.89
CA ASN A 474 -4.22 -14.37 -48.14
C ASN A 474 -5.24 -15.52 -47.97
N PRO A 475 -6.18 -15.44 -47.00
CA PRO A 475 -7.10 -16.55 -46.71
C PRO A 475 -8.01 -16.94 -47.88
N ILE A 476 -8.19 -16.03 -48.84
CA ILE A 476 -9.07 -16.20 -50.01
C ILE A 476 -8.28 -16.48 -51.30
N GLU A 477 -6.97 -16.73 -51.21
CA GLU A 477 -6.08 -16.96 -52.36
C GLU A 477 -6.47 -18.24 -53.13
N ASP A 478 -6.85 -19.28 -52.40
CA ASP A 478 -7.29 -20.57 -52.96
C ASP A 478 -8.81 -20.65 -53.26
N MET A 479 -9.56 -19.57 -53.03
CA MET A 479 -11.01 -19.54 -53.24
C MET A 479 -11.38 -19.08 -54.66
N THR A 480 -12.37 -19.75 -55.27
CA THR A 480 -12.96 -19.26 -56.52
C THR A 480 -13.80 -18.00 -56.28
N GLU A 481 -14.03 -17.19 -57.32
CA GLU A 481 -14.87 -15.98 -57.20
C GLU A 481 -16.29 -16.29 -56.68
N GLU A 482 -16.87 -17.41 -57.12
CA GLU A 482 -18.17 -17.90 -56.63
C GLU A 482 -18.15 -18.22 -55.13
N GLN A 483 -17.05 -18.81 -54.63
CA GLN A 483 -16.87 -19.09 -53.21
C GLN A 483 -16.69 -17.81 -52.39
N LYS A 484 -15.96 -16.82 -52.94
CA LYS A 484 -15.80 -15.51 -52.30
C LYS A 484 -17.14 -14.80 -52.16
N GLU A 485 -17.94 -14.78 -53.21
CA GLU A 485 -19.28 -14.18 -53.20
C GLU A 485 -20.21 -14.90 -52.22
N TYR A 486 -20.17 -16.24 -52.19
CA TYR A 486 -20.96 -17.04 -51.25
C TYR A 486 -20.61 -16.74 -49.78
N GLU A 487 -19.32 -16.74 -49.42
CA GLU A 487 -18.90 -16.42 -48.05
C GLU A 487 -19.17 -14.96 -47.69
N ALA A 488 -19.03 -14.01 -48.64
CA ALA A 488 -19.39 -12.61 -48.41
C ALA A 488 -20.89 -12.45 -48.09
N GLN A 489 -21.76 -13.11 -48.84
CA GLN A 489 -23.21 -13.07 -48.61
C GLN A 489 -23.59 -13.69 -47.26
N LYS A 490 -22.95 -14.81 -46.91
CA LYS A 490 -23.14 -15.48 -45.62
C LYS A 490 -22.70 -14.58 -44.46
N LEU A 491 -21.56 -13.92 -44.57
CA LEU A 491 -21.04 -13.00 -43.55
C LEU A 491 -21.95 -11.77 -43.40
N ALA A 492 -22.44 -11.20 -44.50
CA ALA A 492 -23.42 -10.11 -44.47
C ALA A 492 -24.74 -10.52 -43.78
N ASN A 493 -25.26 -11.72 -44.08
CA ASN A 493 -26.45 -12.26 -43.43
C ASN A 493 -26.23 -12.42 -41.92
N MET A 494 -25.08 -12.97 -41.50
CA MET A 494 -24.72 -13.14 -40.10
C MET A 494 -24.61 -11.79 -39.36
N ILE A 495 -23.91 -10.79 -39.93
CA ILE A 495 -23.83 -9.43 -39.35
C ILE A 495 -25.24 -8.84 -39.22
N GLY A 496 -26.07 -8.99 -40.26
CA GLY A 496 -27.45 -8.50 -40.25
C GLY A 496 -28.35 -9.19 -39.22
N GLU A 497 -28.13 -10.47 -38.92
CA GLU A 497 -28.82 -11.18 -37.83
C GLU A 497 -28.38 -10.67 -36.45
N LEU A 498 -27.06 -10.56 -36.22
CA LEU A 498 -26.52 -10.06 -34.96
C LEU A 498 -26.97 -8.63 -34.66
N SER A 499 -27.03 -7.78 -35.68
CA SER A 499 -27.51 -6.40 -35.56
C SER A 499 -29.02 -6.34 -35.28
N ARG A 500 -29.83 -7.15 -35.97
CA ARG A 500 -31.29 -7.23 -35.74
C ARG A 500 -31.64 -7.74 -34.34
N GLN A 501 -30.84 -8.66 -33.80
CA GLN A 501 -30.98 -9.15 -32.42
C GLN A 501 -30.38 -8.20 -31.37
N GLN A 502 -29.84 -7.06 -31.77
CA GLN A 502 -29.12 -6.10 -30.92
C GLN A 502 -27.96 -6.70 -30.11
N LEU A 503 -27.35 -7.77 -30.62
CA LEU A 503 -26.13 -8.34 -30.05
C LEU A 503 -24.89 -7.52 -30.38
N ILE A 504 -24.90 -6.84 -31.54
CA ILE A 504 -23.85 -5.89 -31.94
C ILE A 504 -24.49 -4.55 -32.30
N ARG A 505 -23.85 -3.46 -31.87
CA ARG A 505 -24.23 -2.09 -32.23
C ARG A 505 -23.00 -1.34 -32.74
N PRO A 506 -23.02 -0.80 -33.96
CA PRO A 506 -21.95 0.04 -34.47
C PRO A 506 -21.78 1.29 -33.60
N MET A 507 -20.54 1.57 -33.19
CA MET A 507 -20.18 2.74 -32.40
C MET A 507 -19.25 3.65 -33.22
N GLY A 508 -19.38 4.95 -33.06
CA GLY A 508 -18.49 5.98 -33.57
C GLY A 508 -17.85 6.77 -32.44
N VAL A 509 -16.70 7.40 -32.74
CA VAL A 509 -16.01 8.32 -31.83
C VAL A 509 -16.52 9.74 -32.12
N ARG A 510 -17.00 10.43 -31.08
CA ARG A 510 -17.43 11.83 -31.16
C ARG A 510 -16.22 12.78 -31.20
N LYS A 511 -16.46 14.06 -31.53
CA LYS A 511 -15.41 15.10 -31.53
C LYS A 511 -14.78 15.32 -30.15
N ASP A 512 -15.52 15.01 -29.09
CA ASP A 512 -15.04 15.06 -27.70
C ASP A 512 -14.28 13.78 -27.28
N GLY A 513 -14.03 12.84 -28.22
CA GLY A 513 -13.32 11.59 -28.00
C GLY A 513 -14.10 10.51 -27.24
N THR A 514 -15.39 10.73 -26.94
CA THR A 514 -16.27 9.73 -26.32
C THR A 514 -16.89 8.78 -27.36
N LEU A 515 -17.33 7.60 -26.92
CA LEU A 515 -18.04 6.63 -27.77
C LEU A 515 -19.54 6.88 -27.76
N ALA A 516 -20.14 6.85 -28.95
CA ALA A 516 -21.58 6.90 -29.13
C ALA A 516 -22.02 5.98 -30.27
N PRO A 517 -23.31 5.60 -30.37
CA PRO A 517 -23.84 4.92 -31.54
C PRO A 517 -23.44 5.65 -32.83
N LEU A 518 -23.08 4.89 -33.86
CA LEU A 518 -22.52 5.45 -35.10
C LEU A 518 -23.45 6.52 -35.73
N GLU A 519 -24.75 6.29 -35.71
CA GLU A 519 -25.78 7.23 -36.18
C GLU A 519 -25.66 8.61 -35.50
N GLU A 520 -25.50 8.61 -34.17
CA GLU A 520 -25.36 9.83 -33.37
C GLU A 520 -24.02 10.52 -33.63
N ALA A 521 -22.93 9.74 -33.72
CA ALA A 521 -21.60 10.28 -33.96
C ALA A 521 -21.49 10.93 -35.35
N VAL A 522 -22.12 10.33 -36.38
CA VAL A 522 -22.14 10.86 -37.75
C VAL A 522 -23.01 12.11 -37.86
N HIS A 523 -24.16 12.18 -37.18
CA HIS A 523 -25.03 13.35 -37.20
C HIS A 523 -24.38 14.61 -36.58
N MET A 524 -23.43 14.46 -35.66
CA MET A 524 -22.67 15.59 -35.09
C MET A 524 -21.49 16.06 -35.95
N CYS A 525 -21.09 15.28 -36.96
CA CYS A 525 -20.03 15.64 -37.90
C CYS A 525 -20.55 16.47 -39.09
N ASN A 526 -21.84 16.39 -39.41
CA ASN A 526 -22.47 17.19 -40.47
C ASN A 526 -23.12 18.46 -39.90
N VAL A 527 -22.96 19.58 -40.64
CA VAL A 527 -23.51 20.95 -40.50
C VAL A 527 -22.57 21.96 -39.77
N PRO A 528 -22.21 23.10 -40.40
CA PRO A 528 -23.07 24.00 -41.17
C PRO A 528 -23.06 23.77 -42.69
N ASP A 529 -24.26 23.64 -43.27
CA ASP A 529 -24.50 24.12 -44.62
C ASP A 529 -24.15 25.62 -44.64
N SER A 530 -23.19 25.99 -45.47
CA SER A 530 -23.02 27.35 -45.93
C SER A 530 -24.31 27.76 -46.64
N SER A 531 -25.22 28.40 -45.90
CA SER A 531 -26.23 29.24 -46.53
C SER A 531 -25.51 30.49 -47.01
N ASP A 532 -24.99 30.40 -48.23
CA ASP A 532 -24.83 31.58 -49.09
C ASP A 532 -26.23 32.20 -49.23
N SER A 533 -26.53 33.18 -48.38
CA SER A 533 -27.55 34.17 -48.66
C SER A 533 -26.87 35.34 -49.37
N ASP A 534 -26.55 35.13 -50.64
CA ASP A 534 -26.48 36.23 -51.60
C ASP A 534 -27.91 36.73 -51.84
N THR A 535 -28.23 37.87 -51.26
CA THR A 535 -29.31 38.75 -51.76
C THR A 535 -28.91 40.20 -51.52
N ASP A 536 -28.64 40.88 -52.65
CA ASP A 536 -28.71 42.31 -53.00
C ASP A 536 -28.61 43.40 -51.91
#